data_AF-A0A846QKA8-F1
#
_entry.id   AF-A0A846QKA8-F1
#
_cell.length_a   1.000
_cell.length_b   1.000
_cell.length_c   1.000
_cell.angle_alpha   90.00
_cell.angle_beta   90.00
_cell.angle_gamma   90.00
#
_symmetry.space_group_name_H-M   'P 1'
#
loop_
_entity.id
_entity.type
_entity.pdbx_description
1 polymer ?
#
loop_
_entity_poly.entity_id
_entity_poly.type
_entity_poly.pdbx_seq_one_letter_code
_entity_poly.pdbx_strand_id
1 'polypeptide(L)'
;MQIFNRSALTGGGMALDGISAAQLADGDKAFVDSGGVHYAFLYNAASSAAESSPEVIAPDDAGGTGRWLMQSSKVATTDSPGVVELATNAEVLAGTDATRAVTPAANRYVLDGRVRLQNLLTNSGFGVWSRATAKTFGGPLSMVEGVTNGVCTTANTRDIVVGDLVHFITGDLVGQAFEVTAVTPNVSFTIDSNVSSGTCSAYEMVPHCAEANSNALDGWAKSNTLTVERTRKDVTGNALYGVIMTPLAAGEVLNTDVLPQHCRGQNVVLGAWVRTGVANHARLFVLDSAGMAYSPYHSGGGGWEWLEMTRPIAQTSTRVCAGFFLSQSSGTVSACCPMLALASSLGAGRYQPVLDEIVWLAAPVTSDRLHGKTFSPGNWAALNVEGDSHGRIPANARALHIYTNCRDSGSSGTGNIALALRGANTASSYVNCLAGRTNDAASLFCGWASCDANGDIQHDSNASGTNTLDVVAFQYMAVQLG
;
A
#
# COMPACT_ATOMS: atom_id res chain seq x y z
N MET A 1 -65.76 2.51 25.25
CA MET A 1 -64.60 2.94 24.45
C MET A 1 -64.98 4.14 23.60
N GLN A 2 -64.66 5.33 24.10
CA GLN A 2 -64.74 6.60 23.40
C GLN A 2 -63.36 6.98 22.84
N ILE A 3 -63.34 7.92 21.90
CA ILE A 3 -62.12 8.48 21.33
C ILE A 3 -62.15 10.00 21.53
N PHE A 4 -61.11 10.54 22.14
CA PHE A 4 -60.94 11.96 22.41
C PHE A 4 -59.84 12.55 21.55
N ASN A 5 -60.02 13.78 21.07
CA ASN A 5 -58.99 14.53 20.36
C ASN A 5 -58.65 15.80 21.16
N ARG A 6 -57.37 16.04 21.42
CA ARG A 6 -56.89 17.15 22.26
C ARG A 6 -55.69 17.83 21.59
N SER A 7 -55.43 19.08 21.97
CA SER A 7 -54.35 19.90 21.37
C SER A 7 -53.22 20.23 22.37
N ALA A 8 -53.28 19.67 23.57
CA ALA A 8 -52.29 19.82 24.62
C ALA A 8 -52.32 18.58 25.51
N LEU A 9 -51.17 18.24 26.10
CA LEU A 9 -51.06 17.12 27.04
C LEU A 9 -51.55 17.54 28.42
N THR A 10 -51.04 18.67 28.91
CA THR A 10 -51.45 19.24 30.20
C THR A 10 -51.74 20.74 30.10
N GLY A 11 -52.56 21.26 31.01
CA GLY A 11 -52.83 22.69 31.19
C GLY A 11 -53.65 23.35 30.08
N GLY A 12 -54.81 23.90 30.44
CA GLY A 12 -55.69 24.67 29.55
C GLY A 12 -56.95 23.93 29.11
N GLY A 13 -57.93 24.64 28.52
CA GLY A 13 -59.29 24.11 28.31
C GLY A 13 -59.45 22.95 27.30
N MET A 14 -58.40 22.61 26.54
CA MET A 14 -58.41 21.53 25.54
C MET A 14 -57.26 20.53 25.73
N ALA A 15 -56.69 20.46 26.94
CA ALA A 15 -55.66 19.50 27.30
C ALA A 15 -56.23 18.11 27.64
N LEU A 16 -55.37 17.09 27.65
CA LEU A 16 -55.75 15.71 27.91
C LEU A 16 -56.04 15.44 29.39
N ASP A 17 -55.32 16.10 30.30
CA ASP A 17 -55.60 16.13 31.74
C ASP A 17 -56.96 16.77 32.06
N GLY A 18 -57.42 17.72 31.24
CA GLY A 18 -58.72 18.39 31.41
C GLY A 18 -59.95 17.52 31.11
N ILE A 19 -59.80 16.25 30.72
CA ILE A 19 -60.94 15.32 30.54
C ILE A 19 -61.33 14.73 31.89
N SER A 20 -62.54 15.03 32.37
CA SER A 20 -62.99 14.55 33.68
C SER A 20 -62.97 13.02 33.77
N ALA A 21 -62.39 12.48 34.84
CA ALA A 21 -62.33 11.06 35.14
C ALA A 21 -63.72 10.40 35.17
N ALA A 22 -64.79 11.14 35.51
CA ALA A 22 -66.16 10.62 35.48
C ALA A 22 -66.66 10.30 34.06
N GLN A 23 -66.04 10.88 33.03
CA GLN A 23 -66.35 10.65 31.62
C GLN A 23 -65.55 9.49 31.03
N LEU A 24 -64.58 8.95 31.77
CA LEU A 24 -63.61 7.98 31.26
C LEU A 24 -63.93 6.57 31.73
N ALA A 25 -63.84 5.63 30.80
CA ALA A 25 -63.87 4.20 31.06
C ALA A 25 -62.55 3.55 30.67
N ASP A 26 -62.23 2.42 31.31
CA ASP A 26 -61.05 1.63 30.96
C ASP A 26 -61.04 1.28 29.46
N GLY A 27 -59.91 1.52 28.80
CA GLY A 27 -59.72 1.30 27.37
C GLY A 27 -60.16 2.44 26.45
N ASP A 28 -60.66 3.57 26.98
CA ASP A 28 -60.89 4.78 26.18
C ASP A 28 -59.58 5.29 25.53
N LYS A 29 -59.68 5.94 24.38
CA LYS A 29 -58.51 6.36 23.59
C LYS A 29 -58.44 7.86 23.45
N ALA A 30 -57.23 8.40 23.36
CA ALA A 30 -57.05 9.80 23.01
C ALA A 30 -55.94 9.98 21.96
N PHE A 31 -56.15 10.92 21.05
CA PHE A 31 -55.13 11.44 20.15
C PHE A 31 -54.84 12.89 20.52
N VAL A 32 -53.57 13.21 20.74
CA VAL A 32 -53.15 14.54 21.17
C VAL A 32 -52.14 15.12 20.20
N ASP A 33 -52.45 16.29 19.66
CA ASP A 33 -51.57 17.03 18.76
C ASP A 33 -50.94 18.16 19.54
N SER A 34 -49.68 18.01 19.95
CA SER A 34 -49.00 19.01 20.78
C SER A 34 -47.59 19.27 20.27
N GLY A 35 -47.27 20.54 20.02
CA GLY A 35 -45.93 20.94 19.54
C GLY A 35 -45.51 20.32 18.20
N GLY A 36 -46.48 19.90 17.36
CA GLY A 36 -46.22 19.22 16.09
C GLY A 36 -45.97 17.70 16.21
N VAL A 37 -46.15 17.12 17.39
CA VAL A 37 -46.08 15.67 17.63
C VAL A 37 -47.49 15.12 17.87
N HIS A 38 -47.80 13.99 17.24
CA HIS A 38 -49.03 13.24 17.44
C HIS A 38 -48.80 12.14 18.48
N TYR A 39 -49.49 12.23 19.61
CA TYR A 39 -49.46 11.23 20.66
C TYR A 39 -50.75 10.41 20.64
N ALA A 40 -50.64 9.11 20.91
CA ALA A 40 -51.79 8.22 21.08
C ALA A 40 -51.79 7.68 22.52
N PHE A 41 -52.92 7.71 23.19
CA PHE A 41 -53.08 7.25 24.58
C PHE A 41 -54.20 6.23 24.71
N LEU A 42 -54.06 5.35 25.68
CA LEU A 42 -55.10 4.48 26.19
C LEU A 42 -55.34 4.80 27.66
N TYR A 43 -56.58 5.03 28.07
CA TYR A 43 -56.94 5.22 29.45
C TYR A 43 -56.98 3.88 30.18
N ASN A 44 -56.27 3.80 31.30
CA ASN A 44 -56.30 2.66 32.21
C ASN A 44 -56.85 3.11 33.57
N ALA A 45 -58.07 2.70 33.89
CA ALA A 45 -58.78 3.13 35.09
C ALA A 45 -58.13 2.62 36.39
N ALA A 46 -57.38 1.52 36.32
CA ALA A 46 -56.69 0.92 37.45
C ALA A 46 -55.25 1.43 37.63
N SER A 47 -54.70 2.15 36.64
CA SER A 47 -53.33 2.62 36.71
C SER A 47 -53.14 3.65 37.82
N SER A 48 -52.14 3.43 38.66
CA SER A 48 -51.70 4.35 39.71
C SER A 48 -50.32 4.95 39.39
N ALA A 49 -49.88 4.89 38.13
CA ALA A 49 -48.59 5.44 37.71
C ALA A 49 -48.50 6.94 38.06
N ALA A 50 -47.32 7.42 38.45
CA ALA A 50 -47.11 8.84 38.66
C ALA A 50 -47.24 9.60 37.33
N GLU A 51 -47.77 10.82 37.39
CA GLU A 51 -47.84 11.67 36.21
C GLU A 51 -46.43 12.03 35.73
N SER A 52 -46.19 11.84 34.43
CA SER A 52 -44.93 12.09 33.75
C SER A 52 -45.25 12.40 32.30
N SER A 53 -45.37 13.70 31.98
CA SER A 53 -45.64 14.12 30.60
C SER A 53 -44.38 13.96 29.74
N PRO A 54 -44.47 13.36 28.53
CA PRO A 54 -45.70 12.98 27.83
C PRO A 54 -46.22 11.56 28.10
N GLU A 55 -45.47 10.67 28.75
CA GLU A 55 -45.78 9.22 28.77
C GLU A 55 -47.03 8.84 29.58
N VAL A 56 -47.32 9.58 30.66
CA VAL A 56 -48.40 9.33 31.60
C VAL A 56 -49.08 10.64 31.98
N ILE A 57 -50.35 10.80 31.58
CA ILE A 57 -51.15 11.99 31.90
C ILE A 57 -52.29 11.61 32.85
N ALA A 58 -52.41 12.32 33.97
CA ALA A 58 -53.49 12.13 34.92
C ALA A 58 -54.63 13.11 34.61
N PRO A 59 -55.91 12.69 34.63
CA PRO A 59 -57.01 13.64 34.69
C PRO A 59 -56.88 14.55 35.91
N ASP A 60 -57.18 15.84 35.74
CA ASP A 60 -57.09 16.86 36.81
C ASP A 60 -57.93 16.50 38.05
N ASP A 61 -59.02 15.75 37.85
CA ASP A 61 -59.96 15.31 38.89
C ASP A 61 -59.79 13.84 39.29
N ALA A 62 -58.68 13.18 38.91
CA ALA A 62 -58.44 11.78 39.23
C ALA A 62 -58.20 11.55 40.73
N GLY A 63 -59.07 10.75 41.37
CA GLY A 63 -59.01 10.39 42.79
C GLY A 63 -57.93 9.37 43.19
N GLY A 64 -56.75 9.42 42.57
CA GLY A 64 -55.59 8.57 42.87
C GLY A 64 -55.23 7.52 41.82
N THR A 65 -56.23 6.93 41.14
CA THR A 65 -56.05 5.98 40.02
C THR A 65 -56.66 6.53 38.73
N GLY A 66 -56.36 5.90 37.60
CA GLY A 66 -56.83 6.34 36.28
C GLY A 66 -55.79 7.17 35.57
N ARG A 67 -55.12 6.61 34.54
CA ARG A 67 -54.10 7.32 33.75
C ARG A 67 -54.28 7.12 32.27
N TRP A 68 -54.04 8.17 31.51
CA TRP A 68 -53.73 8.07 30.10
C TRP A 68 -52.30 7.57 29.94
N LEU A 69 -52.14 6.41 29.33
CA LEU A 69 -50.85 5.79 29.07
C LEU A 69 -50.51 5.89 27.58
N MET A 70 -49.40 6.56 27.26
CA MET A 70 -48.95 6.74 25.89
C MET A 70 -48.69 5.37 25.25
N GLN A 71 -49.22 5.17 24.06
CA GLN A 71 -49.05 3.95 23.29
C GLN A 71 -47.83 4.09 22.38
N SER A 72 -46.89 3.15 22.49
CA SER A 72 -45.76 3.06 21.57
C SER A 72 -46.19 2.48 20.23
N SER A 73 -45.64 3.01 19.13
CA SER A 73 -45.73 2.35 17.83
C SER A 73 -45.05 0.97 17.86
N LYS A 74 -45.66 -0.02 17.21
CA LYS A 74 -45.07 -1.36 17.09
C LYS A 74 -43.72 -1.28 16.38
N VAL A 75 -42.68 -1.87 16.96
CA VAL A 75 -41.36 -1.99 16.33
C VAL A 75 -41.45 -2.97 15.16
N ALA A 76 -40.81 -2.62 14.04
CA ALA A 76 -40.73 -3.51 12.89
C ALA A 76 -39.98 -4.81 13.23
N THR A 77 -40.46 -5.94 12.70
CA THR A 77 -39.79 -7.24 12.81
C THR A 77 -39.76 -7.90 11.44
N THR A 78 -39.06 -9.03 11.31
CA THR A 78 -39.07 -9.83 10.07
C THR A 78 -40.47 -10.32 9.69
N ASP A 79 -41.35 -10.49 10.67
CA ASP A 79 -42.69 -11.07 10.49
C ASP A 79 -43.82 -10.04 10.62
N SER A 80 -43.51 -8.77 10.88
CA SER A 80 -44.52 -7.73 11.09
C SER A 80 -44.02 -6.33 10.74
N PRO A 81 -44.83 -5.53 10.02
CA PRO A 81 -44.52 -4.14 9.78
C PRO A 81 -44.56 -3.32 11.08
N GLY A 82 -43.77 -2.24 11.13
CA GLY A 82 -43.66 -1.35 12.28
C GLY A 82 -42.73 -0.17 12.01
N VAL A 83 -42.39 0.58 13.06
CA VAL A 83 -41.41 1.67 13.00
C VAL A 83 -39.99 1.15 13.23
N VAL A 84 -39.01 1.80 12.61
CA VAL A 84 -37.58 1.50 12.74
C VAL A 84 -36.82 2.81 12.93
N GLU A 85 -35.77 2.80 13.74
CA GLU A 85 -34.85 3.91 13.89
C GLU A 85 -33.81 3.89 12.75
N LEU A 86 -33.37 5.08 12.32
CA LEU A 86 -32.35 5.21 11.29
C LEU A 86 -30.94 5.10 11.91
N ALA A 87 -30.11 4.25 11.34
CA ALA A 87 -28.71 4.12 11.72
C ALA A 87 -27.89 5.36 11.31
N THR A 88 -26.94 5.76 12.15
CA THR A 88 -25.94 6.77 11.83
C THR A 88 -24.84 6.19 10.91
N ASN A 89 -24.08 7.05 10.23
CA ASN A 89 -22.98 6.61 9.37
C ASN A 89 -21.93 5.74 10.10
N ALA A 90 -21.65 6.04 11.38
CA ALA A 90 -20.70 5.27 12.19
C ALA A 90 -21.18 3.84 12.43
N GLU A 91 -22.49 3.67 12.65
CA GLU A 91 -23.10 2.37 12.91
C GLU A 91 -23.23 1.54 11.63
N VAL A 92 -23.59 2.15 10.51
CA VAL A 92 -23.60 1.47 9.21
C VAL A 92 -22.19 1.03 8.81
N LEU A 93 -21.16 1.84 9.11
CA LEU A 93 -19.76 1.48 8.86
C LEU A 93 -19.29 0.30 9.72
N ALA A 94 -19.68 0.29 11.00
CA ALA A 94 -19.36 -0.81 11.93
C ALA A 94 -20.06 -2.12 11.53
N GLY A 95 -21.29 -2.05 11.00
CA GLY A 95 -22.02 -3.19 10.46
C GLY A 95 -22.44 -4.23 11.51
N THR A 96 -22.46 -3.86 12.80
CA THR A 96 -22.83 -4.74 13.91
C THR A 96 -24.27 -4.57 14.37
N ASP A 97 -24.96 -3.53 13.92
CA ASP A 97 -26.35 -3.26 14.28
C ASP A 97 -27.33 -4.05 13.39
N ALA A 98 -28.15 -4.89 14.01
CA ALA A 98 -29.16 -5.70 13.32
C ALA A 98 -30.60 -5.14 13.44
N THR A 99 -30.77 -3.99 14.09
CA THR A 99 -32.08 -3.45 14.50
C THR A 99 -32.48 -2.19 13.76
N ARG A 100 -31.52 -1.38 13.29
CA ARG A 100 -31.77 -0.08 12.67
C ARG A 100 -31.70 -0.12 11.15
N ALA A 101 -32.51 0.72 10.51
CA ALA A 101 -32.57 0.83 9.05
C ALA A 101 -31.50 1.79 8.51
N VAL A 102 -31.00 1.49 7.31
CA VAL A 102 -30.03 2.34 6.62
C VAL A 102 -30.73 3.31 5.67
N THR A 103 -30.25 4.56 5.60
CA THR A 103 -30.69 5.51 4.57
C THR A 103 -29.90 5.30 3.27
N PRO A 104 -30.43 5.71 2.10
CA PRO A 104 -29.63 5.73 0.87
C PRO A 104 -28.32 6.52 1.01
N ALA A 105 -28.31 7.61 1.78
CA ALA A 105 -27.11 8.40 2.06
C ALA A 105 -26.09 7.64 2.92
N ALA A 106 -26.53 6.94 3.96
CA ALA A 106 -25.65 6.13 4.81
C ALA A 106 -25.10 4.90 4.05
N ASN A 107 -25.93 4.27 3.21
CA ASN A 107 -25.48 3.18 2.35
C ASN A 107 -24.44 3.67 1.34
N ARG A 108 -24.68 4.84 0.72
CA ARG A 108 -23.69 5.49 -0.14
C ARG A 108 -22.40 5.81 0.64
N TYR A 109 -22.46 6.31 1.86
CA TYR A 109 -21.27 6.59 2.68
C TYR A 109 -20.38 5.35 2.85
N VAL A 110 -20.97 4.19 3.16
CA VAL A 110 -20.21 2.93 3.31
C VAL A 110 -19.74 2.40 1.97
N LEU A 111 -20.57 2.48 0.93
CA LEU A 111 -20.18 2.06 -0.41
C LEU A 111 -19.06 2.92 -0.96
N ASP A 112 -19.13 4.25 -0.87
CA ASP A 112 -18.08 5.20 -1.26
C ASP A 112 -16.78 4.97 -0.46
N GLY A 113 -16.88 4.59 0.82
CA GLY A 113 -15.73 4.15 1.62
C GLY A 113 -15.17 2.78 1.23
N ARG A 114 -15.95 1.94 0.55
CA ARG A 114 -15.57 0.62 0.01
C ARG A 114 -15.31 0.62 -1.50
N VAL A 115 -15.57 1.73 -2.23
CA VAL A 115 -15.23 1.84 -3.66
C VAL A 115 -13.72 1.66 -3.76
N ARG A 116 -13.33 0.74 -4.66
CA ARG A 116 -11.97 0.22 -4.87
C ARG A 116 -10.87 1.22 -4.50
N LEU A 117 -10.42 1.18 -3.25
CA LEU A 117 -9.13 1.68 -2.80
C LEU A 117 -8.00 0.76 -3.29
N GLN A 118 -8.17 0.20 -4.49
CA GLN A 118 -7.10 -0.48 -5.20
C GLN A 118 -6.23 0.61 -5.79
N ASN A 119 -4.97 0.62 -5.38
CA ASN A 119 -4.02 1.54 -5.94
C ASN A 119 -3.82 1.20 -7.43
N LEU A 120 -4.10 2.17 -8.29
CA LEU A 120 -4.00 2.06 -9.74
C LEU A 120 -2.59 2.34 -10.25
N LEU A 121 -1.69 2.79 -9.37
CA LEU A 121 -0.29 3.04 -9.71
C LEU A 121 0.48 1.73 -9.69
N THR A 122 1.22 1.48 -10.77
CA THR A 122 2.19 0.38 -10.80
C THR A 122 3.44 0.76 -10.02
N ASN A 123 4.06 -0.23 -9.38
CA ASN A 123 5.27 -0.06 -8.55
C ASN A 123 5.08 1.08 -7.53
N SER A 124 3.89 1.14 -6.91
CA SER A 124 3.48 2.22 -5.99
C SER A 124 4.25 2.26 -4.68
N GLY A 125 5.08 1.26 -4.39
CA GLY A 125 6.05 1.27 -3.31
C GLY A 125 7.44 1.76 -3.72
N PHE A 126 7.63 2.13 -5.00
CA PHE A 126 8.93 2.54 -5.57
C PHE A 126 10.06 1.51 -5.38
N GLY A 127 9.75 0.21 -5.41
CA GLY A 127 10.70 -0.85 -5.09
C GLY A 127 11.60 -1.27 -6.26
N VAL A 128 11.09 -1.22 -7.50
CA VAL A 128 11.72 -1.84 -8.68
C VAL A 128 12.37 -0.81 -9.63
N TRP A 129 13.65 -1.01 -9.98
CA TRP A 129 14.52 0.00 -10.62
C TRP A 129 15.43 -0.58 -11.73
N SER A 130 14.89 -1.32 -12.68
CA SER A 130 15.61 -2.11 -13.67
C SER A 130 16.56 -1.32 -14.59
N ARG A 131 16.29 -0.04 -14.82
CA ARG A 131 17.14 0.86 -15.63
C ARG A 131 18.09 1.73 -14.81
N ALA A 132 18.11 1.55 -13.49
CA ALA A 132 18.94 2.36 -12.63
C ALA A 132 20.41 1.97 -12.71
N THR A 133 21.24 2.96 -12.43
CA THR A 133 22.65 2.77 -12.08
C THR A 133 22.79 2.73 -10.57
N ALA A 134 24.01 2.52 -10.09
CA ALA A 134 24.35 2.57 -8.68
C ALA A 134 24.86 3.97 -8.31
N LYS A 135 24.18 4.65 -7.38
CA LYS A 135 24.68 5.89 -6.78
C LYS A 135 25.55 5.52 -5.59
N THR A 136 26.71 6.15 -5.48
CA THR A 136 27.53 6.08 -4.28
C THR A 136 27.29 7.31 -3.40
N PHE A 137 27.23 7.12 -2.08
CA PHE A 137 27.07 8.22 -1.12
C PHE A 137 28.37 8.53 -0.37
N GLY A 138 28.60 9.82 -0.15
CA GLY A 138 29.71 10.30 0.69
C GLY A 138 31.10 9.97 0.17
N GLY A 139 32.07 10.00 1.08
CA GLY A 139 33.41 9.46 0.83
C GLY A 139 33.45 7.95 1.09
N PRO A 140 34.48 7.25 0.58
CA PRO A 140 34.58 5.81 0.72
C PRO A 140 34.62 5.36 2.18
N LEU A 141 33.91 4.28 2.48
CA LEU A 141 34.04 3.49 3.69
C LEU A 141 35.34 2.70 3.58
N SER A 142 36.41 3.21 4.16
CA SER A 142 37.69 2.49 4.22
C SER A 142 37.64 1.46 5.34
N MET A 143 37.90 0.20 4.98
CA MET A 143 38.05 -0.89 5.93
C MET A 143 39.44 -0.80 6.57
N VAL A 144 39.50 -0.85 7.90
CA VAL A 144 40.76 -0.74 8.65
C VAL A 144 41.53 -2.06 8.61
N GLU A 145 40.82 -3.19 8.77
CA GLU A 145 41.41 -4.54 8.83
C GLU A 145 40.92 -5.46 7.70
N GLY A 146 40.22 -4.88 6.70
CA GLY A 146 39.54 -5.64 5.66
C GLY A 146 38.19 -6.21 6.11
N VAL A 147 37.73 -7.26 5.42
CA VAL A 147 36.49 -7.98 5.75
C VAL A 147 36.87 -9.35 6.28
N THR A 148 36.34 -9.73 7.44
CA THR A 148 36.57 -11.05 8.04
C THR A 148 35.23 -11.69 8.40
N ASN A 149 34.89 -12.81 7.76
CA ASN A 149 33.61 -13.50 7.93
C ASN A 149 32.40 -12.54 7.84
N GLY A 150 32.42 -11.67 6.83
CA GLY A 150 31.38 -10.66 6.62
C GLY A 150 31.46 -9.44 7.56
N VAL A 151 32.30 -9.45 8.60
CA VAL A 151 32.49 -8.29 9.46
C VAL A 151 33.46 -7.32 8.80
N CYS A 152 32.97 -6.11 8.59
CA CYS A 152 33.58 -5.01 7.89
C CYS A 152 34.01 -3.96 8.94
N THR A 153 35.24 -4.06 9.46
CA THR A 153 35.76 -3.12 10.47
C THR A 153 36.16 -1.81 9.80
N THR A 154 35.55 -0.70 10.19
CA THR A 154 35.80 0.62 9.61
C THR A 154 35.94 1.67 10.71
N ALA A 155 36.77 2.69 10.47
CA ALA A 155 36.84 3.85 11.35
C ALA A 155 35.58 4.73 11.30
N ASN A 156 34.62 4.42 10.42
CA ASN A 156 33.54 5.32 10.09
C ASN A 156 32.36 4.61 9.39
N THR A 157 31.28 4.35 10.11
CA THR A 157 30.07 3.70 9.58
C THR A 157 29.00 4.71 9.14
N ARG A 158 29.37 5.93 8.70
CA ARG A 158 28.47 7.11 8.52
C ARG A 158 27.07 6.72 8.05
N ASP A 159 26.09 6.97 8.90
CA ASP A 159 24.66 6.82 8.61
C ASP A 159 24.25 5.47 8.01
N ILE A 160 25.12 4.45 8.02
CA ILE A 160 24.80 3.09 7.60
C ILE A 160 23.85 2.51 8.65
N VAL A 161 22.76 1.95 8.16
CA VAL A 161 21.81 1.19 8.96
C VAL A 161 21.68 -0.22 8.42
N VAL A 162 21.10 -1.09 9.24
CA VAL A 162 20.73 -2.44 8.80
C VAL A 162 19.75 -2.34 7.64
N GLY A 163 19.99 -3.12 6.59
CA GLY A 163 19.24 -3.12 5.33
C GLY A 163 19.79 -2.16 4.27
N ASP A 164 20.83 -1.38 4.55
CA ASP A 164 21.51 -0.62 3.50
C ASP A 164 22.31 -1.56 2.59
N LEU A 165 22.53 -1.14 1.34
CA LEU A 165 23.43 -1.82 0.43
C LEU A 165 24.79 -1.16 0.42
N VAL A 166 25.84 -1.96 0.39
CA VAL A 166 27.23 -1.53 0.31
C VAL A 166 27.91 -2.16 -0.89
N HIS A 167 28.56 -1.34 -1.71
CA HIS A 167 29.26 -1.77 -2.92
C HIS A 167 30.77 -1.58 -2.78
N PHE A 168 31.52 -2.67 -2.98
CA PHE A 168 32.97 -2.65 -2.85
C PHE A 168 33.62 -2.22 -4.18
N ILE A 169 34.57 -1.30 -4.08
CA ILE A 169 35.28 -0.71 -5.23
C ILE A 169 36.76 -1.05 -5.30
N THR A 170 37.33 -1.63 -4.23
CA THR A 170 38.71 -2.16 -4.20
C THR A 170 38.78 -3.50 -3.46
N GLY A 171 39.83 -4.28 -3.69
CA GLY A 171 40.05 -5.59 -3.06
C GLY A 171 39.40 -6.76 -3.80
N ASP A 172 39.22 -7.89 -3.12
CA ASP A 172 38.73 -9.13 -3.74
C ASP A 172 37.20 -9.14 -3.97
N LEU A 173 36.51 -8.17 -3.37
CA LEU A 173 35.05 -8.00 -3.44
C LEU A 173 34.62 -6.96 -4.48
N VAL A 174 35.55 -6.41 -5.28
CA VAL A 174 35.26 -5.34 -6.25
C VAL A 174 34.07 -5.69 -7.14
N GLY A 175 33.18 -4.73 -7.31
CA GLY A 175 32.04 -4.84 -8.20
C GLY A 175 30.84 -5.55 -7.59
N GLN A 176 30.93 -6.03 -6.34
CA GLN A 176 29.83 -6.73 -5.66
C GLN A 176 29.11 -5.80 -4.68
N ALA A 177 27.79 -5.94 -4.60
CA ALA A 177 26.97 -5.31 -3.58
C ALA A 177 26.46 -6.31 -2.55
N PHE A 178 26.43 -5.89 -1.29
CA PHE A 178 25.99 -6.68 -0.15
C PHE A 178 25.05 -5.89 0.73
N GLU A 179 24.12 -6.58 1.38
CA GLU A 179 23.23 -5.97 2.36
C GLU A 179 23.90 -5.94 3.74
N VAL A 180 23.71 -4.83 4.44
CA VAL A 180 24.19 -4.67 5.81
C VAL A 180 23.23 -5.35 6.78
N THR A 181 23.69 -6.35 7.50
CA THR A 181 22.89 -7.16 8.44
C THR A 181 23.06 -6.73 9.89
N ALA A 182 24.16 -6.05 10.23
CA ALA A 182 24.41 -5.49 11.55
C ALA A 182 25.29 -4.25 11.47
N VAL A 183 25.14 -3.32 12.42
CA VAL A 183 25.97 -2.11 12.52
C VAL A 183 26.39 -1.90 13.96
N THR A 184 27.69 -1.69 14.18
CA THR A 184 28.25 -1.11 15.41
C THR A 184 28.74 0.29 15.07
N PRO A 185 28.04 1.35 15.51
CA PRO A 185 28.33 2.72 15.09
C PRO A 185 29.80 3.11 15.30
N ASN A 186 30.42 3.65 14.25
CA ASN A 186 31.83 4.08 14.19
C ASN A 186 32.87 2.97 14.44
N VAL A 187 32.48 1.70 14.37
CA VAL A 187 33.36 0.55 14.62
C VAL A 187 33.31 -0.44 13.46
N SER A 188 32.12 -0.91 13.09
CA SER A 188 31.98 -1.96 12.08
C SER A 188 30.56 -2.06 11.54
N PHE A 189 30.43 -2.73 10.41
CA PHE A 189 29.16 -3.29 9.95
C PHE A 189 29.37 -4.74 9.54
N THR A 190 28.28 -5.51 9.42
CA THR A 190 28.31 -6.89 8.93
C THR A 190 27.54 -6.96 7.64
N ILE A 191 28.08 -7.65 6.65
CA ILE A 191 27.40 -7.92 5.38
C ILE A 191 26.73 -9.30 5.38
N ASP A 192 25.75 -9.50 4.52
CA ASP A 192 24.98 -10.72 4.30
C ASP A 192 25.76 -11.88 3.66
N SER A 193 27.09 -11.85 3.75
CA SER A 193 27.95 -12.89 3.20
C SER A 193 29.13 -13.18 4.11
N ASN A 194 29.43 -14.45 4.32
CA ASN A 194 30.59 -14.92 5.09
C ASN A 194 31.86 -14.93 4.23
N VAL A 195 32.17 -13.78 3.62
CA VAL A 195 33.39 -13.59 2.83
C VAL A 195 34.51 -13.03 3.70
N SER A 196 35.74 -13.28 3.27
CA SER A 196 36.92 -12.60 3.82
C SER A 196 37.70 -11.96 2.68
N SER A 197 38.21 -10.76 2.91
CA SER A 197 38.94 -9.96 1.93
C SER A 197 39.95 -9.09 2.67
N GLY A 198 41.06 -8.77 2.01
CA GLY A 198 42.02 -7.81 2.52
C GLY A 198 41.45 -6.39 2.64
N THR A 199 42.33 -5.40 2.80
CA THR A 199 41.92 -4.00 2.84
C THR A 199 41.14 -3.63 1.58
N CYS A 200 39.91 -3.20 1.78
CA CYS A 200 39.01 -2.78 0.71
C CYS A 200 38.31 -1.48 1.09
N SER A 201 37.73 -0.84 0.08
CA SER A 201 36.89 0.34 0.24
C SER A 201 35.54 0.07 -0.38
N ALA A 202 34.51 0.61 0.25
CA ALA A 202 33.15 0.46 -0.21
C ALA A 202 32.39 1.79 -0.15
N TYR A 203 31.23 1.84 -0.81
CA TYR A 203 30.27 2.93 -0.68
C TYR A 203 28.92 2.37 -0.28
N GLU A 204 28.16 3.13 0.50
CA GLU A 204 26.72 2.94 0.51
C GLU A 204 26.18 3.15 -0.91
N MET A 205 25.29 2.27 -1.35
CA MET A 205 24.72 2.25 -2.68
C MET A 205 23.20 2.34 -2.61
N VAL A 206 22.60 3.16 -3.48
CA VAL A 206 21.19 2.99 -3.85
C VAL A 206 21.01 3.02 -5.38
N PRO A 207 19.95 2.38 -5.90
CA PRO A 207 19.51 2.60 -7.27
C PRO A 207 19.19 4.08 -7.53
N HIS A 208 19.72 4.62 -8.62
CA HIS A 208 19.38 5.97 -9.08
C HIS A 208 19.32 6.08 -10.60
N CYS A 209 18.57 7.07 -11.07
CA CYS A 209 18.54 7.50 -12.45
C CYS A 209 18.88 9.00 -12.50
N ALA A 210 20.15 9.32 -12.79
CA ALA A 210 20.65 10.70 -12.90
C ALA A 210 20.92 11.14 -14.35
N GLU A 211 20.89 10.20 -15.30
CA GLU A 211 21.16 10.49 -16.70
C GLU A 211 20.11 11.44 -17.30
N ALA A 212 20.52 12.20 -18.32
CA ALA A 212 19.71 13.19 -19.03
C ALA A 212 18.65 12.55 -19.96
N ASN A 213 17.80 11.67 -19.42
CA ASN A 213 16.78 10.91 -20.12
C ASN A 213 15.53 10.73 -19.25
N SER A 214 14.52 10.04 -19.77
CA SER A 214 13.25 9.82 -19.07
C SER A 214 13.22 8.56 -18.19
N ASN A 215 14.34 7.84 -18.03
CA ASN A 215 14.37 6.62 -17.22
C ASN A 215 14.19 6.94 -15.74
N ALA A 216 13.28 6.22 -15.08
CA ALA A 216 13.07 6.29 -13.64
C ALA A 216 12.95 4.85 -13.10
N LEU A 217 12.27 4.69 -11.95
CA LEU A 217 11.84 3.38 -11.49
C LEU A 217 10.81 2.75 -12.45
N ASP A 218 10.68 1.41 -12.42
CA ASP A 218 9.81 0.70 -13.35
C ASP A 218 8.36 1.15 -13.22
N GLY A 219 7.70 1.37 -14.36
CA GLY A 219 6.34 1.93 -14.41
C GLY A 219 6.28 3.46 -14.36
N TRP A 220 7.40 4.16 -14.14
CA TRP A 220 7.44 5.62 -14.08
C TRP A 220 8.45 6.22 -15.07
N ALA A 221 8.29 7.51 -15.32
CA ALA A 221 9.14 8.34 -16.16
C ALA A 221 9.44 9.66 -15.45
N LYS A 222 10.59 10.25 -15.79
CA LYS A 222 11.02 11.55 -15.24
C LYS A 222 11.25 12.58 -16.33
N SER A 223 11.24 13.87 -15.97
CA SER A 223 11.86 14.91 -16.77
C SER A 223 13.34 14.58 -17.01
N ASN A 224 13.86 14.93 -18.20
CA ASN A 224 15.20 14.51 -18.60
C ASN A 224 16.29 14.90 -17.60
N THR A 225 16.20 16.10 -17.04
CA THR A 225 17.20 16.64 -16.11
C THR A 225 16.93 16.31 -14.63
N LEU A 226 15.78 15.72 -14.31
CA LEU A 226 15.43 15.36 -12.94
C LEU A 226 16.30 14.17 -12.54
N THR A 227 16.91 14.21 -11.35
CA THR A 227 17.53 13.03 -10.77
C THR A 227 16.57 12.37 -9.80
N VAL A 228 16.44 11.05 -9.86
CA VAL A 228 15.65 10.27 -8.91
C VAL A 228 16.47 9.14 -8.33
N GLU A 229 16.31 8.88 -7.04
CA GLU A 229 17.00 7.81 -6.33
C GLU A 229 16.09 7.14 -5.31
N ARG A 230 16.30 5.84 -5.10
CA ARG A 230 15.57 5.08 -4.10
C ARG A 230 16.09 5.39 -2.71
N THR A 231 15.22 5.42 -1.71
CA THR A 231 15.60 5.56 -0.30
C THR A 231 14.82 4.58 0.57
N ARG A 232 15.47 4.04 1.61
CA ARG A 232 14.84 3.36 2.75
C ARG A 232 14.79 4.23 4.01
N LYS A 233 15.61 5.30 4.06
CA LYS A 233 15.82 6.14 5.24
C LYS A 233 14.82 7.30 5.31
N ASP A 234 14.45 7.84 4.15
CA ASP A 234 13.50 8.94 4.03
C ASP A 234 12.14 8.42 3.56
N VAL A 235 11.48 7.64 4.44
CA VAL A 235 10.13 7.09 4.21
C VAL A 235 9.22 7.27 5.44
N THR A 236 7.91 7.18 5.23
CA THR A 236 6.88 7.17 6.28
C THR A 236 5.70 6.28 5.83
N GLY A 237 4.62 6.18 6.62
CA GLY A 237 3.35 5.60 6.17
C GLY A 237 3.42 4.11 5.79
N ASN A 238 4.25 3.33 6.48
CA ASN A 238 4.51 1.90 6.24
C ASN A 238 5.15 1.58 4.87
N ALA A 239 5.67 2.55 4.12
CA ALA A 239 6.44 2.25 2.92
C ALA A 239 7.79 1.62 3.27
N LEU A 240 8.16 0.58 2.51
CA LEU A 240 9.51 0.01 2.54
C LEU A 240 10.51 0.90 1.79
N TYR A 241 10.09 1.49 0.66
CA TYR A 241 10.91 2.38 -0.13
C TYR A 241 10.20 3.70 -0.44
N GLY A 242 11.00 4.73 -0.63
CA GLY A 242 10.63 6.03 -1.13
C GLY A 242 11.47 6.42 -2.33
N VAL A 243 11.18 7.59 -2.86
CA VAL A 243 11.96 8.23 -3.91
C VAL A 243 12.42 9.61 -3.42
N ILE A 244 13.69 9.92 -3.62
CA ILE A 244 14.22 11.27 -3.51
C ILE A 244 14.34 11.82 -4.93
N MET A 245 13.77 13.00 -5.15
CA MET A 245 13.77 13.73 -6.40
C MET A 245 14.62 14.99 -6.22
N THR A 246 15.60 15.19 -7.11
CA THR A 246 16.49 16.36 -7.12
C THR A 246 16.39 17.04 -8.49
N PRO A 247 15.62 18.13 -8.61
CA PRO A 247 15.48 18.84 -9.86
C PRO A 247 16.70 19.69 -10.17
N LEU A 248 17.00 19.80 -11.46
CA LEU A 248 18.00 20.70 -12.04
C LEU A 248 17.34 21.83 -12.86
N ALA A 249 16.02 21.75 -13.07
CA ALA A 249 15.22 22.77 -13.72
C ALA A 249 13.90 22.99 -12.98
N ALA A 250 13.29 24.15 -13.17
CA ALA A 250 11.95 24.41 -12.64
C ALA A 250 10.89 23.72 -13.52
N GLY A 251 9.84 23.18 -12.90
CA GLY A 251 8.73 22.54 -13.59
C GLY A 251 9.00 21.09 -14.02
N GLU A 252 9.87 20.40 -13.29
CA GLU A 252 10.18 18.99 -13.55
C GLU A 252 9.14 18.04 -12.96
N VAL A 253 9.01 16.86 -13.54
CA VAL A 253 8.01 15.87 -13.15
C VAL A 253 8.61 14.48 -12.97
N LEU A 254 8.02 13.73 -12.03
CA LEU A 254 8.11 12.27 -11.94
C LEU A 254 6.69 11.73 -12.06
N ASN A 255 6.42 10.88 -13.05
CA ASN A 255 5.06 10.53 -13.42
C ASN A 255 4.92 9.09 -13.91
N THR A 256 3.70 8.57 -13.85
CA THR A 256 3.33 7.27 -14.41
C THR A 256 2.06 7.41 -15.24
N ASP A 257 2.00 6.67 -16.35
CA ASP A 257 0.79 6.59 -17.17
C ASP A 257 -0.13 5.50 -16.58
N VAL A 258 -1.41 5.84 -16.47
CA VAL A 258 -2.44 4.95 -15.94
C VAL A 258 -3.37 4.59 -17.08
N LEU A 259 -3.81 3.32 -17.14
CA LEU A 259 -4.71 2.86 -18.18
C LEU A 259 -6.01 3.69 -18.17
N PRO A 260 -6.30 4.49 -19.21
CA PRO A 260 -7.44 5.42 -19.19
C PRO A 260 -8.78 4.68 -19.04
N GLN A 261 -8.86 3.45 -19.55
CA GLN A 261 -10.03 2.59 -19.45
C GLN A 261 -10.46 2.33 -18.01
N HIS A 262 -9.53 2.39 -17.04
CA HIS A 262 -9.83 2.20 -15.63
C HIS A 262 -10.36 3.47 -14.95
N CYS A 263 -10.22 4.65 -15.56
CA CYS A 263 -10.50 5.93 -14.90
C CYS A 263 -11.58 6.77 -15.59
N ARG A 264 -11.89 6.52 -16.86
CA ARG A 264 -12.84 7.32 -17.67
C ARG A 264 -14.21 7.46 -17.00
N GLY A 265 -14.69 8.70 -16.92
CA GLY A 265 -16.01 9.03 -16.37
C GLY A 265 -16.09 8.94 -14.84
N GLN A 266 -14.96 8.81 -14.15
CA GLN A 266 -14.89 8.67 -12.71
C GLN A 266 -13.99 9.73 -12.08
N ASN A 267 -14.15 9.95 -10.78
CA ASN A 267 -13.21 10.73 -9.99
C ASN A 267 -12.02 9.85 -9.63
N VAL A 268 -10.82 10.35 -9.90
CA VAL A 268 -9.58 9.77 -9.39
C VAL A 268 -9.04 10.65 -8.28
N VAL A 269 -8.52 10.02 -7.24
CA VAL A 269 -7.84 10.69 -6.13
C VAL A 269 -6.41 10.22 -6.09
N LEU A 270 -5.48 11.16 -6.16
CA LEU A 270 -4.05 10.92 -5.99
C LEU A 270 -3.64 11.46 -4.62
N GLY A 271 -2.98 10.63 -3.83
CA GLY A 271 -2.39 11.03 -2.55
C GLY A 271 -1.00 10.44 -2.37
N ALA A 272 -0.13 11.14 -1.66
CA ALA A 272 1.20 10.65 -1.30
C ALA A 272 1.72 11.41 -0.08
N TRP A 273 2.60 10.76 0.68
CA TRP A 273 3.43 11.45 1.65
C TRP A 273 4.58 12.14 0.92
N VAL A 274 4.75 13.43 1.17
CA VAL A 274 5.78 14.27 0.55
C VAL A 274 6.54 15.02 1.64
N ARG A 275 7.85 15.17 1.49
CA ARG A 275 8.71 15.95 2.39
C ARG A 275 9.64 16.82 1.57
N THR A 276 9.70 18.11 1.92
CA THR A 276 10.71 19.03 1.38
C THR A 276 10.91 20.22 2.32
N GLY A 277 12.15 20.71 2.39
CA GLY A 277 12.52 21.93 3.12
C GLY A 277 12.34 23.22 2.33
N VAL A 278 11.82 23.13 1.10
CA VAL A 278 11.65 24.29 0.20
C VAL A 278 10.16 24.57 0.01
N ALA A 279 9.73 25.78 0.37
CA ALA A 279 8.34 26.21 0.23
C ALA A 279 7.91 26.25 -1.24
N ASN A 280 6.65 25.88 -1.51
CA ASN A 280 6.09 25.86 -2.86
C ASN A 280 6.91 25.00 -3.86
N HIS A 281 7.60 23.97 -3.36
CA HIS A 281 8.47 23.17 -4.21
C HIS A 281 7.76 21.97 -4.83
N ALA A 282 7.03 21.20 -4.04
CA ALA A 282 6.44 19.93 -4.47
C ALA A 282 4.92 19.98 -4.40
N ARG A 283 4.26 19.37 -5.38
CA ARG A 283 2.82 19.09 -5.38
C ARG A 283 2.51 17.86 -6.21
N LEU A 284 1.31 17.31 -6.03
CA LEU A 284 0.80 16.21 -6.84
C LEU A 284 0.10 16.75 -8.09
N PHE A 285 0.03 15.96 -9.14
CA PHE A 285 -0.76 16.27 -10.32
C PHE A 285 -1.46 15.05 -10.90
N VAL A 286 -2.59 15.32 -11.56
CA VAL A 286 -3.26 14.38 -12.46
C VAL A 286 -3.51 15.09 -13.79
N LEU A 287 -3.03 14.48 -14.87
CA LEU A 287 -3.20 14.90 -16.25
C LEU A 287 -4.15 13.93 -16.95
N ASP A 288 -5.09 14.47 -17.73
CA ASP A 288 -5.88 13.73 -18.69
C ASP A 288 -5.88 14.44 -20.06
N SER A 289 -6.66 13.94 -21.03
CA SER A 289 -6.76 14.60 -22.35
C SER A 289 -7.33 16.03 -22.31
N ALA A 290 -7.95 16.46 -21.21
CA ALA A 290 -8.46 17.81 -21.05
C ALA A 290 -7.44 18.76 -20.39
N GLY A 291 -6.35 18.24 -19.84
CA GLY A 291 -5.26 19.02 -19.26
C GLY A 291 -4.82 18.49 -17.89
N MET A 292 -4.13 19.33 -17.13
CA MET A 292 -3.52 18.96 -15.85
C MET A 292 -4.15 19.73 -14.69
N ALA A 293 -4.36 19.05 -13.56
CA ALA A 293 -4.74 19.66 -12.28
C ALA A 293 -3.74 19.25 -11.21
N TYR A 294 -3.72 20.02 -10.13
CA TYR A 294 -2.71 19.89 -9.08
C TYR A 294 -3.33 19.90 -7.69
N SER A 295 -2.64 19.27 -6.74
CA SER A 295 -2.85 19.53 -5.32
C SER A 295 -2.33 20.93 -4.93
N PRO A 296 -2.64 21.40 -3.72
CA PRO A 296 -1.83 22.43 -3.06
C PRO A 296 -0.35 22.03 -2.99
N TYR A 297 0.50 23.03 -2.85
CA TYR A 297 1.92 22.81 -2.57
C TYR A 297 2.15 22.29 -1.15
N HIS A 298 3.22 21.50 -1.00
CA HIS A 298 3.85 21.24 0.29
C HIS A 298 4.25 22.58 0.95
N SER A 299 4.08 22.69 2.27
CA SER A 299 4.37 23.93 3.01
C SER A 299 5.84 24.36 2.94
N GLY A 300 6.74 23.39 2.78
CA GLY A 300 8.19 23.57 2.81
C GLY A 300 8.79 23.48 4.21
N GLY A 301 8.01 23.07 5.22
CA GLY A 301 8.47 23.00 6.62
C GLY A 301 9.51 21.91 6.93
N GLY A 302 9.98 21.14 5.94
CA GLY A 302 10.98 20.08 6.13
C GLY A 302 10.44 18.78 6.77
N GLY A 303 9.18 18.76 7.21
CA GLY A 303 8.47 17.57 7.69
C GLY A 303 7.74 16.82 6.58
N TRP A 304 7.14 15.69 6.93
CA TRP A 304 6.24 14.93 6.05
C TRP A 304 4.84 15.52 6.06
N GLU A 305 4.26 15.73 4.88
CA GLU A 305 2.87 16.13 4.69
C GLU A 305 2.17 15.20 3.71
N TRP A 306 0.94 14.81 4.05
CA TRP A 306 0.08 14.13 3.10
C TRP A 306 -0.50 15.15 2.14
N LEU A 307 -0.11 15.04 0.87
CA LEU A 307 -0.75 15.78 -0.21
C LEU A 307 -1.84 14.91 -0.83
N GLU A 308 -2.95 15.54 -1.21
CA GLU A 308 -4.06 14.87 -1.87
C GLU A 308 -4.72 15.79 -2.90
N MET A 309 -5.19 15.21 -4.01
CA MET A 309 -6.07 15.89 -4.95
C MET A 309 -7.09 14.94 -5.57
N THR A 310 -8.25 15.48 -5.92
CA THR A 310 -9.29 14.76 -6.67
C THR A 310 -9.48 15.41 -8.03
N ARG A 311 -9.58 14.60 -9.10
CA ARG A 311 -9.86 15.07 -10.46
C ARG A 311 -10.91 14.18 -11.14
N PRO A 312 -12.00 14.74 -11.71
CA PRO A 312 -12.86 14.00 -12.62
C PRO A 312 -12.13 13.73 -13.94
N ILE A 313 -12.15 12.49 -14.41
CA ILE A 313 -11.54 12.09 -15.68
C ILE A 313 -12.62 12.03 -16.76
N ALA A 314 -12.38 12.72 -17.88
CA ALA A 314 -13.34 12.75 -18.99
C ALA A 314 -13.60 11.34 -19.56
N GLN A 315 -14.85 11.05 -19.96
CA GLN A 315 -15.20 9.78 -20.62
C GLN A 315 -14.43 9.53 -21.93
N THR A 316 -14.04 10.60 -22.61
CA THR A 316 -13.29 10.57 -23.88
C THR A 316 -11.77 10.57 -23.68
N SER A 317 -11.27 10.59 -22.44
CA SER A 317 -9.84 10.73 -22.16
C SER A 317 -9.03 9.59 -22.77
N THR A 318 -8.10 9.87 -23.67
CA THR A 318 -7.21 8.90 -24.31
C THR A 318 -5.92 8.67 -23.53
N ARG A 319 -5.65 9.50 -22.52
CA ARG A 319 -4.46 9.40 -21.69
C ARG A 319 -4.77 9.86 -20.27
N VAL A 320 -4.29 9.13 -19.28
CA VAL A 320 -4.31 9.55 -17.88
C VAL A 320 -2.91 9.36 -17.33
N CYS A 321 -2.40 10.37 -16.64
CA CYS A 321 -1.07 10.36 -16.05
C CYS A 321 -1.16 11.01 -14.66
N ALA A 322 -0.41 10.46 -13.71
CA ALA A 322 -0.39 10.92 -12.33
C ALA A 322 1.05 11.00 -11.83
N GLY A 323 1.34 11.92 -10.91
CA GLY A 323 2.68 12.01 -10.34
C GLY A 323 2.95 13.27 -9.54
N PHE A 324 4.23 13.65 -9.50
CA PHE A 324 4.78 14.75 -8.74
C PHE A 324 5.26 15.86 -9.67
N PHE A 325 4.98 17.10 -9.30
CA PHE A 325 5.46 18.30 -9.98
C PHE A 325 6.37 19.10 -9.05
N LEU A 326 7.56 19.44 -9.54
CA LEU A 326 8.60 20.15 -8.83
C LEU A 326 8.80 21.55 -9.43
N SER A 327 8.36 22.58 -8.71
CA SER A 327 8.35 23.97 -9.22
C SER A 327 9.70 24.69 -9.15
N GLN A 328 10.62 24.24 -8.31
CA GLN A 328 11.93 24.89 -8.10
C GLN A 328 13.02 24.12 -8.83
N SER A 329 14.09 24.80 -9.21
CA SER A 329 15.26 24.21 -9.89
C SER A 329 16.37 23.74 -8.93
N SER A 330 16.08 23.68 -7.63
CA SER A 330 16.99 23.21 -6.60
C SER A 330 16.23 22.79 -5.35
N GLY A 331 16.92 22.06 -4.46
CA GLY A 331 16.33 21.43 -3.29
C GLY A 331 16.03 19.96 -3.55
N THR A 332 15.68 19.23 -2.50
CA THR A 332 15.27 17.82 -2.61
C THR A 332 13.82 17.68 -2.19
N VAL A 333 13.14 16.73 -2.83
CA VAL A 333 11.79 16.32 -2.50
C VAL A 333 11.81 14.81 -2.27
N SER A 334 11.43 14.37 -1.08
CA SER A 334 11.21 12.95 -0.79
C SER A 334 9.73 12.64 -0.92
N ALA A 335 9.39 11.49 -1.49
CA ALA A 335 8.03 11.01 -1.58
C ALA A 335 7.94 9.50 -1.32
N CYS A 336 6.86 9.07 -0.69
CA CYS A 336 6.54 7.66 -0.50
C CYS A 336 5.02 7.47 -0.45
N CYS A 337 4.61 6.20 -0.45
CA CYS A 337 3.20 5.81 -0.38
C CYS A 337 2.27 6.48 -1.43
N PRO A 338 2.67 6.65 -2.71
CA PRO A 338 1.76 7.19 -3.71
C PRO A 338 0.58 6.23 -3.91
N MET A 339 -0.62 6.77 -3.97
CA MET A 339 -1.83 6.02 -4.22
C MET A 339 -2.75 6.79 -5.15
N LEU A 340 -3.15 6.15 -6.24
CA LEU A 340 -4.21 6.63 -7.12
C LEU A 340 -5.39 5.68 -7.01
N ALA A 341 -6.56 6.16 -6.63
CA ALA A 341 -7.75 5.32 -6.51
C ALA A 341 -8.98 5.99 -7.12
N LEU A 342 -9.99 5.18 -7.41
CA LEU A 342 -11.31 5.63 -7.81
C LEU A 342 -12.09 5.99 -6.55
N ALA A 343 -12.09 7.27 -6.17
CA ALA A 343 -12.64 7.71 -4.89
C ALA A 343 -13.06 9.19 -4.93
N SER A 344 -13.65 9.66 -3.84
CA SER A 344 -13.86 11.09 -3.57
C SER A 344 -12.80 11.68 -2.62
N SER A 345 -12.10 10.83 -1.86
CA SER A 345 -10.99 11.18 -0.98
C SER A 345 -10.22 9.91 -0.57
N LEU A 346 -8.93 10.02 -0.23
CA LEU A 346 -8.13 8.93 0.32
C LEU A 346 -7.94 9.09 1.83
N GLY A 347 -7.30 10.18 2.25
CA GLY A 347 -6.84 10.40 3.61
C GLY A 347 -5.48 9.73 3.91
N ALA A 348 -4.68 10.38 4.75
CA ALA A 348 -3.27 10.04 5.01
C ALA A 348 -3.01 8.62 5.57
N GLY A 349 -4.01 8.02 6.22
CA GLY A 349 -3.92 6.68 6.81
C GLY A 349 -4.43 5.55 5.92
N ARG A 350 -4.82 5.83 4.68
CA ARG A 350 -5.45 4.84 3.79
C ARG A 350 -4.54 4.34 2.67
N TYR A 351 -3.24 4.62 2.73
CA TYR A 351 -2.29 4.01 1.80
C TYR A 351 -2.41 2.47 1.88
N GLN A 352 -2.51 1.86 0.71
CA GLN A 352 -2.45 0.41 0.53
C GLN A 352 -1.51 0.14 -0.66
N PRO A 353 -0.37 -0.54 -0.46
CA PRO A 353 0.45 -1.00 -1.57
C PRO A 353 -0.36 -1.99 -2.42
N VAL A 354 -0.02 -2.09 -3.71
CA VAL A 354 -0.56 -3.16 -4.56
C VAL A 354 0.16 -4.45 -4.18
N LEU A 355 -0.50 -5.30 -3.38
CA LEU A 355 0.00 -6.63 -3.07
C LEU A 355 -0.06 -7.51 -4.32
N ASP A 356 0.92 -8.40 -4.47
CA ASP A 356 1.02 -9.35 -5.59
C ASP A 356 1.13 -8.71 -6.98
N GLU A 357 1.47 -7.43 -7.05
CA GLU A 357 1.69 -6.74 -8.32
C GLU A 357 2.84 -7.39 -9.08
N ILE A 358 2.61 -7.73 -10.36
CA ILE A 358 3.68 -8.12 -11.27
C ILE A 358 4.19 -6.87 -11.97
N VAL A 359 5.42 -6.49 -11.66
CA VAL A 359 6.18 -5.44 -12.34
C VAL A 359 7.08 -6.08 -13.38
N TRP A 360 6.72 -5.93 -14.65
CA TRP A 360 7.60 -6.29 -15.77
C TRP A 360 8.72 -5.27 -15.91
N LEU A 361 9.96 -5.75 -15.93
CA LEU A 361 11.12 -4.87 -15.95
C LEU A 361 11.23 -4.17 -17.31
N ALA A 362 11.44 -2.86 -17.27
CA ALA A 362 11.67 -2.02 -18.44
C ALA A 362 13.02 -2.32 -19.12
N ALA A 363 13.94 -3.01 -18.43
CA ALA A 363 15.12 -3.67 -18.96
C ALA A 363 15.44 -4.93 -18.14
N PRO A 364 15.91 -6.04 -18.75
CA PRO A 364 16.37 -7.19 -17.96
C PRO A 364 17.50 -6.81 -17.02
N VAL A 365 17.45 -7.30 -15.78
CA VAL A 365 18.56 -7.14 -14.82
C VAL A 365 19.37 -8.44 -14.81
N THR A 366 20.65 -8.34 -15.15
CA THR A 366 21.56 -9.48 -15.11
C THR A 366 21.99 -9.77 -13.67
N SER A 367 22.04 -11.04 -13.30
CA SER A 367 22.57 -11.45 -11.99
C SER A 367 24.10 -11.33 -11.96
N ASP A 368 24.66 -10.65 -10.96
CA ASP A 368 26.11 -10.51 -10.82
C ASP A 368 26.78 -11.82 -10.32
N ARG A 369 26.05 -12.63 -9.56
CA ARG A 369 26.56 -13.86 -8.94
C ARG A 369 26.34 -15.11 -9.78
N LEU A 370 25.36 -15.14 -10.68
CA LEU A 370 25.04 -16.34 -11.47
C LEU A 370 25.31 -16.19 -12.97
N HIS A 371 25.27 -14.99 -13.54
CA HIS A 371 25.50 -14.81 -14.97
C HIS A 371 26.95 -15.09 -15.38
N GLY A 372 27.12 -15.89 -16.43
CA GLY A 372 28.43 -16.21 -17.00
C GLY A 372 29.31 -17.02 -16.05
N LYS A 373 28.71 -17.70 -15.07
CA LYS A 373 29.42 -18.50 -14.07
C LYS A 373 29.28 -20.00 -14.35
N THR A 374 30.21 -20.75 -13.79
CA THR A 374 30.24 -22.20 -13.84
C THR A 374 30.15 -22.73 -12.42
N PHE A 375 29.22 -23.65 -12.18
CA PHE A 375 28.96 -24.19 -10.85
C PHE A 375 29.20 -25.70 -10.81
N SER A 376 29.87 -26.16 -9.77
CA SER A 376 29.93 -27.59 -9.45
C SER A 376 28.66 -28.02 -8.70
N PRO A 377 28.28 -29.31 -8.78
CA PRO A 377 27.21 -29.86 -7.96
C PRO A 377 27.39 -29.53 -6.49
N GLY A 378 26.31 -29.06 -5.86
CA GLY A 378 26.35 -28.53 -4.51
C GLY A 378 25.09 -28.80 -3.73
N ASN A 379 25.02 -28.20 -2.55
CA ASN A 379 23.77 -28.04 -1.83
C ASN A 379 23.17 -26.67 -2.19
N TRP A 380 21.88 -26.52 -1.92
CA TRP A 380 21.16 -25.25 -2.03
C TRP A 380 21.91 -24.09 -1.39
N ALA A 381 22.32 -23.13 -2.21
CA ALA A 381 23.01 -21.91 -1.80
C ALA A 381 22.04 -20.72 -1.85
N ALA A 382 22.05 -19.91 -0.79
CA ALA A 382 21.26 -18.68 -0.74
C ALA A 382 21.82 -17.61 -1.70
N LEU A 383 20.93 -16.81 -2.26
CA LEU A 383 21.25 -15.67 -3.09
C LEU A 383 20.43 -14.47 -2.61
N ASN A 384 21.11 -13.48 -2.03
CA ASN A 384 20.49 -12.19 -1.78
C ASN A 384 20.21 -11.49 -3.11
N VAL A 385 18.93 -11.38 -3.46
CA VAL A 385 18.50 -10.87 -4.76
C VAL A 385 18.66 -9.36 -4.84
N GLU A 386 18.40 -8.65 -3.74
CA GLU A 386 18.58 -7.20 -3.70
C GLU A 386 20.06 -6.84 -3.87
N GLY A 387 20.95 -7.53 -3.16
CA GLY A 387 22.39 -7.40 -3.33
C GLY A 387 22.85 -7.80 -4.73
N ASP A 388 22.37 -8.94 -5.26
CA ASP A 388 22.75 -9.47 -6.58
C ASP A 388 22.32 -8.58 -7.75
N SER A 389 21.31 -7.75 -7.52
CA SER A 389 20.77 -6.83 -8.52
C SER A 389 21.18 -5.37 -8.30
N HIS A 390 22.08 -5.09 -7.35
CA HIS A 390 22.50 -3.73 -6.97
C HIS A 390 21.30 -2.86 -6.55
N GLY A 391 20.36 -3.47 -5.83
CA GLY A 391 19.12 -2.85 -5.38
C GLY A 391 18.07 -2.67 -6.46
N ARG A 392 18.30 -3.06 -7.71
CA ARG A 392 17.29 -2.89 -8.77
C ARG A 392 16.05 -3.74 -8.55
N ILE A 393 16.20 -4.86 -7.87
CA ILE A 393 15.11 -5.73 -7.40
C ILE A 393 14.95 -5.50 -5.89
N PRO A 394 13.71 -5.34 -5.37
CA PRO A 394 13.49 -5.06 -3.95
C PRO A 394 13.57 -6.33 -3.07
N ALA A 395 13.86 -6.14 -1.77
CA ALA A 395 13.89 -7.21 -0.76
C ALA A 395 12.51 -7.75 -0.35
N ASN A 396 11.41 -7.17 -0.82
CA ASN A 396 10.07 -7.75 -0.61
C ASN A 396 9.53 -8.44 -1.85
N ALA A 397 10.40 -8.93 -2.74
CA ALA A 397 9.97 -9.73 -3.88
C ALA A 397 9.31 -11.04 -3.39
N ARG A 398 8.09 -11.34 -3.82
CA ARG A 398 7.43 -12.63 -3.54
C ARG A 398 7.88 -13.71 -4.51
N ALA A 399 8.12 -13.33 -5.77
CA ALA A 399 8.60 -14.21 -6.82
C ALA A 399 9.32 -13.40 -7.91
N LEU A 400 10.17 -14.07 -8.67
CA LEU A 400 10.95 -13.50 -9.76
C LEU A 400 10.67 -14.28 -11.04
N HIS A 401 10.40 -13.57 -12.13
CA HIS A 401 10.39 -14.17 -13.45
C HIS A 401 11.81 -14.14 -14.02
N ILE A 402 12.38 -15.31 -14.28
CA ILE A 402 13.80 -15.48 -14.56
C ILE A 402 13.98 -16.12 -15.93
N TYR A 403 14.93 -15.61 -16.70
CA TYR A 403 15.45 -16.24 -17.90
C TYR A 403 16.82 -16.86 -17.60
N THR A 404 17.00 -18.14 -17.98
CA THR A 404 18.30 -18.81 -17.89
C THR A 404 18.69 -19.46 -19.21
N ASN A 405 20.00 -19.48 -19.47
CA ASN A 405 20.64 -20.24 -20.53
C ASN A 405 21.77 -21.07 -19.91
N CYS A 406 21.60 -22.39 -19.89
CA CYS A 406 22.53 -23.30 -19.24
C CYS A 406 23.14 -24.29 -20.24
N ARG A 407 24.35 -24.79 -19.96
CA ARG A 407 25.02 -25.88 -20.69
C ARG A 407 25.67 -26.85 -19.72
N ASP A 408 25.81 -28.10 -20.15
CA ASP A 408 26.49 -29.15 -19.41
C ASP A 408 27.16 -30.13 -20.38
N SER A 409 28.38 -30.55 -20.07
CA SER A 409 29.24 -31.32 -20.98
C SER A 409 28.95 -32.82 -21.01
N GLY A 410 28.07 -33.34 -20.12
CA GLY A 410 27.68 -34.75 -20.07
C GLY A 410 26.17 -34.98 -20.15
N SER A 411 25.42 -33.99 -20.66
CA SER A 411 23.95 -33.96 -20.58
C SER A 411 23.21 -35.11 -21.28
N SER A 412 23.82 -35.74 -22.29
CA SER A 412 23.15 -36.75 -23.12
C SER A 412 22.93 -38.10 -22.43
N GLY A 413 23.73 -38.44 -21.41
CA GLY A 413 23.74 -39.76 -20.78
C GLY A 413 23.25 -39.82 -19.34
N THR A 414 22.83 -38.69 -18.75
CA THR A 414 22.59 -38.58 -17.30
C THR A 414 21.16 -38.10 -17.00
N GLY A 415 20.51 -38.73 -16.02
CA GLY A 415 19.08 -38.54 -15.73
C GLY A 415 18.70 -37.39 -14.80
N ASN A 416 19.62 -36.51 -14.39
CA ASN A 416 19.30 -35.43 -13.44
C ASN A 416 20.31 -34.27 -13.52
N ILE A 417 20.20 -33.42 -14.54
CA ILE A 417 21.07 -32.25 -14.76
C ILE A 417 20.16 -31.05 -14.94
N ALA A 418 20.28 -30.08 -14.04
CA ALA A 418 19.44 -28.90 -14.05
C ALA A 418 20.05 -27.76 -13.22
N LEU A 419 19.67 -26.54 -13.59
CA LEU A 419 19.67 -25.41 -12.66
C LEU A 419 18.28 -25.33 -12.03
N ALA A 420 18.20 -25.40 -10.71
CA ALA A 420 16.94 -25.33 -9.96
C ALA A 420 16.94 -24.13 -9.00
N LEU A 421 15.80 -23.45 -8.89
CA LEU A 421 15.60 -22.30 -8.00
C LEU A 421 14.35 -22.49 -7.13
N ARG A 422 14.41 -21.95 -5.92
CA ARG A 422 13.32 -22.02 -4.93
C ARG A 422 13.39 -20.91 -3.88
N GLY A 423 12.32 -20.76 -3.13
CA GLY A 423 12.36 -20.07 -1.83
C GLY A 423 13.00 -20.96 -0.77
N ALA A 424 13.55 -20.36 0.29
CA ALA A 424 14.22 -21.10 1.36
C ALA A 424 13.34 -22.23 1.92
N ASN A 425 13.88 -23.45 1.94
CA ASN A 425 13.24 -24.67 2.46
C ASN A 425 11.92 -25.07 1.76
N THR A 426 11.69 -24.63 0.52
CA THR A 426 10.52 -25.05 -0.27
C THR A 426 10.88 -26.06 -1.37
N ALA A 427 9.88 -26.50 -2.13
CA ALA A 427 10.11 -27.28 -3.35
C ALA A 427 10.60 -26.36 -4.49
N SER A 428 11.37 -26.92 -5.43
CA SER A 428 11.82 -26.18 -6.62
C SER A 428 10.63 -25.62 -7.41
N SER A 429 10.57 -24.30 -7.51
CA SER A 429 9.56 -23.57 -8.30
C SER A 429 10.00 -23.34 -9.74
N TYR A 430 11.31 -23.38 -9.99
CA TYR A 430 11.93 -23.17 -11.29
C TYR A 430 12.97 -24.28 -11.55
N VAL A 431 12.91 -24.93 -12.70
CA VAL A 431 13.88 -25.96 -13.09
C VAL A 431 14.18 -25.84 -14.59
N ASN A 432 15.41 -25.44 -14.93
CA ASN A 432 15.93 -25.54 -16.29
C ASN A 432 16.65 -26.89 -16.43
N CYS A 433 15.98 -27.88 -17.04
CA CYS A 433 16.49 -29.24 -17.18
C CYS A 433 17.27 -29.44 -18.50
N LEU A 434 18.49 -29.97 -18.37
CA LEU A 434 19.39 -30.30 -19.47
C LEU A 434 19.50 -31.80 -19.74
N ALA A 435 19.01 -32.64 -18.82
CA ALA A 435 19.09 -34.10 -18.94
C ALA A 435 18.55 -34.62 -20.28
N GLY A 436 19.30 -35.50 -20.93
CA GLY A 436 18.96 -36.11 -22.22
C GLY A 436 19.22 -35.21 -23.44
N ARG A 437 19.71 -33.99 -23.27
CA ARG A 437 20.14 -33.13 -24.39
C ARG A 437 21.53 -33.51 -24.88
N THR A 438 21.83 -33.26 -26.15
CA THR A 438 23.20 -33.34 -26.68
C THR A 438 24.16 -32.56 -25.77
N ASN A 439 25.33 -33.14 -25.48
CA ASN A 439 26.35 -32.49 -24.66
C ASN A 439 26.64 -31.07 -25.17
N ASP A 440 26.82 -30.13 -24.24
CA ASP A 440 27.06 -28.70 -24.48
C ASP A 440 25.92 -27.96 -25.21
N ALA A 441 24.76 -28.60 -25.44
CA ALA A 441 23.61 -27.92 -26.01
C ALA A 441 23.02 -26.91 -25.03
N ALA A 442 22.75 -25.71 -25.52
CA ALA A 442 22.06 -24.68 -24.75
C ALA A 442 20.66 -25.15 -24.33
N SER A 443 20.34 -25.01 -23.04
CA SER A 443 18.98 -25.11 -22.52
C SER A 443 18.50 -23.75 -22.08
N LEU A 444 17.50 -23.23 -22.80
CA LEU A 444 16.88 -21.95 -22.53
C LEU A 444 15.56 -22.21 -21.80
N PHE A 445 15.34 -21.50 -20.70
CA PHE A 445 14.08 -21.58 -19.97
C PHE A 445 13.71 -20.23 -19.38
N CYS A 446 12.41 -19.93 -19.36
CA CYS A 446 11.86 -18.78 -18.67
C CYS A 446 10.68 -19.21 -17.79
N GLY A 447 10.57 -18.63 -16.60
CA GLY A 447 9.56 -19.03 -15.63
C GLY A 447 9.72 -18.33 -14.29
N TRP A 448 8.83 -18.65 -13.36
CA TRP A 448 8.78 -18.05 -12.04
C TRP A 448 9.58 -18.86 -11.02
N ALA A 449 10.39 -18.19 -10.22
CA ALA A 449 10.98 -18.72 -8.99
C ALA A 449 10.35 -18.01 -7.79
N SER A 450 9.88 -18.77 -6.80
CA SER A 450 9.40 -18.22 -5.54
C SER A 450 10.57 -17.71 -4.70
N CYS A 451 10.36 -16.59 -4.01
CA CYS A 451 11.30 -16.09 -3.00
C CYS A 451 10.92 -16.57 -1.60
N ASP A 452 11.83 -16.38 -0.64
CA ASP A 452 11.51 -16.47 0.78
C ASP A 452 10.95 -15.14 1.33
N ALA A 453 10.81 -15.05 2.65
CA ALA A 453 10.24 -13.88 3.32
C ALA A 453 11.10 -12.61 3.22
N ASN A 454 12.38 -12.73 2.86
CA ASN A 454 13.31 -11.63 2.66
C ASN A 454 13.49 -11.27 1.18
N GLY A 455 12.67 -11.85 0.30
CA GLY A 455 12.76 -11.61 -1.13
C GLY A 455 13.86 -12.37 -1.86
N ASP A 456 14.49 -13.32 -1.18
CA ASP A 456 15.66 -14.03 -1.67
C ASP A 456 15.33 -15.41 -2.25
N ILE A 457 16.25 -15.94 -3.06
CA ILE A 457 16.14 -17.27 -3.65
C ILE A 457 17.28 -18.17 -3.20
N GLN A 458 17.05 -19.48 -3.27
CA GLN A 458 18.12 -20.47 -3.25
C GLN A 458 18.30 -21.06 -4.64
N HIS A 459 19.56 -21.35 -4.99
CA HIS A 459 19.91 -22.03 -6.23
C HIS A 459 20.66 -23.32 -5.94
N ASP A 460 20.48 -24.29 -6.82
CA ASP A 460 21.26 -25.52 -6.87
C ASP A 460 21.51 -25.89 -8.33
N SER A 461 22.67 -26.47 -8.59
CA SER A 461 23.06 -26.93 -9.92
C SER A 461 23.42 -28.40 -9.84
N ASN A 462 22.72 -29.24 -10.59
CA ASN A 462 23.19 -30.59 -10.86
C ASN A 462 23.90 -30.60 -12.21
N ALA A 463 25.10 -31.14 -12.22
CA ALA A 463 25.99 -31.18 -13.38
C ALA A 463 26.51 -32.60 -13.63
N SER A 464 27.05 -32.83 -14.82
CA SER A 464 27.72 -34.06 -15.21
C SER A 464 28.97 -33.76 -16.05
N GLY A 465 29.55 -34.78 -16.68
CA GLY A 465 30.75 -34.61 -17.51
C GLY A 465 31.93 -34.11 -16.68
N THR A 466 32.29 -32.84 -16.85
CA THR A 466 33.32 -32.13 -16.06
C THR A 466 32.90 -31.85 -14.61
N ASN A 467 31.73 -32.35 -14.17
CA ASN A 467 31.09 -32.01 -12.89
C ASN A 467 30.90 -30.50 -12.73
N THR A 468 30.50 -29.84 -13.82
CA THR A 468 30.23 -28.41 -13.84
C THR A 468 29.09 -28.07 -14.79
N LEU A 469 28.20 -27.18 -14.36
CA LEU A 469 27.12 -26.62 -15.15
C LEU A 469 27.44 -25.16 -15.45
N ASP A 470 27.40 -24.78 -16.72
CA ASP A 470 27.66 -23.43 -17.18
C ASP A 470 26.36 -22.64 -17.26
N VAL A 471 26.26 -21.55 -16.50
CA VAL A 471 25.15 -20.59 -16.58
C VAL A 471 25.59 -19.45 -17.49
N VAL A 472 25.37 -19.62 -18.79
CA VAL A 472 25.73 -18.64 -19.83
C VAL A 472 24.95 -17.34 -19.65
N ALA A 473 23.68 -17.42 -19.26
CA ALA A 473 22.89 -16.25 -18.94
C ALA A 473 21.95 -16.51 -17.76
N PHE A 474 21.86 -15.52 -16.87
CA PHE A 474 20.86 -15.45 -15.81
C PHE A 474 20.34 -14.01 -15.73
N GLN A 475 19.04 -13.81 -15.96
CA GLN A 475 18.42 -12.49 -16.01
C GLN A 475 17.07 -12.48 -15.29
N TYR A 476 16.86 -11.47 -14.46
CA TYR A 476 15.56 -11.09 -13.92
C TYR A 476 14.78 -10.32 -14.98
N MET A 477 13.51 -10.69 -15.17
CA MET A 477 12.64 -10.17 -16.22
C MET A 477 11.37 -9.50 -15.67
N ALA A 478 10.91 -9.95 -14.51
CA ALA A 478 9.80 -9.37 -13.76
C ALA A 478 9.92 -9.70 -12.28
N VAL A 479 9.25 -8.91 -11.46
CA VAL A 479 9.14 -9.11 -10.01
C VAL A 479 7.67 -9.17 -9.66
N GLN A 480 7.28 -10.14 -8.85
CA GLN A 480 6.01 -10.09 -8.12
C GLN A 480 6.29 -9.49 -6.75
N LEU A 481 5.66 -8.36 -6.42
CA LEU A 481 5.81 -7.70 -5.12
C LEU A 481 5.02 -8.44 -4.03
N GLY A 482 5.60 -8.55 -2.84
CA GLY A 482 5.02 -9.19 -1.66
C GLY A 482 4.33 -8.25 -0.68
#